data_AF-A0A955NQD8-F1
#
_entry.id   AF-A0A955NQD8-F1
#
_cell.length_a   1.000
_cell.length_b   1.000
_cell.length_c   1.000
_cell.angle_alpha   90.00
_cell.angle_beta   90.00
_cell.angle_gamma   90.00
#
_symmetry.space_group_name_H-M   'P 1'
#
loop_
_entity.id
_entity.type
_entity.pdbx_description
1 polymer ?
#
loop_
_entity_poly.entity_id
_entity_poly.type
_entity_poly.pdbx_seq_one_letter_code
_entity_poly.pdbx_strand_id
1 'polypeptide(L)'
;ARPSLEYDPSYKIPAGGYDGIIIDKRSHAITPMLLLTYQRHAEAIADDVYDFELRGDPPSSEKTVFTLASGKEDPVQYQTLVKTQISQMCKRFYGQMVGPSSVEVGELYDLLLDFKNDDNGSVTRAWRDLLSLMLRDPRIYFY
;
A
#
# COMPACT_ATOMS: atom_id res chain seq x y z
N ALA A 1 21.70 -6.07 24.84
CA ALA A 1 21.88 -7.39 24.22
C ALA A 1 20.64 -7.69 23.39
N ARG A 2 20.79 -8.00 22.09
CA ARG A 2 19.65 -8.41 21.25
C ARG A 2 19.30 -9.86 21.59
N PRO A 3 18.01 -10.23 21.74
CA PRO A 3 17.63 -11.63 21.91
C PRO A 3 17.96 -12.38 20.64
N SER A 4 18.87 -13.36 20.73
CA SER A 4 19.10 -14.34 19.68
C SER A 4 17.90 -15.29 19.66
N LEU A 5 17.17 -15.29 18.56
CA LEU A 5 16.20 -16.34 18.25
C LEU A 5 16.98 -17.64 18.06
N GLU A 6 17.17 -18.40 19.13
CA GLU A 6 17.73 -19.74 19.05
C GLU A 6 16.69 -20.70 18.45
N TYR A 7 17.15 -21.46 17.46
CA TYR A 7 16.36 -22.43 16.72
C TYR A 7 16.13 -23.67 17.60
N ASP A 8 14.87 -23.96 17.95
CA ASP A 8 14.48 -25.21 18.62
C ASP A 8 14.09 -26.27 17.56
N PRO A 9 14.91 -27.31 17.37
CA PRO A 9 14.67 -28.37 16.39
C PRO A 9 13.53 -29.33 16.78
N SER A 10 12.93 -29.18 17.98
CA SER A 10 11.86 -30.08 18.46
C SER A 10 10.47 -29.74 17.91
N TYR A 11 10.27 -28.53 17.35
CA TYR A 11 9.01 -28.11 16.77
C TYR A 11 8.83 -28.66 15.34
N LYS A 12 8.14 -29.80 15.21
CA LYS A 12 7.67 -30.33 13.92
C LYS A 12 6.33 -29.68 13.56
N ILE A 13 6.35 -28.70 12.65
CA ILE A 13 5.13 -28.15 12.06
C ILE A 13 4.66 -29.15 10.98
N PRO A 14 3.42 -29.66 11.04
CA PRO A 14 2.89 -30.51 9.97
C PRO A 14 2.58 -29.64 8.76
N ALA A 15 3.51 -29.56 7.80
CA ALA A 15 3.23 -28.99 6.50
C ALA A 15 2.62 -30.09 5.61
N GLY A 16 1.34 -29.93 5.26
CA GLY A 16 0.66 -30.79 4.29
C GLY A 16 1.38 -30.74 2.95
N GLY A 17 2.00 -31.86 2.58
CA GLY A 17 2.66 -32.04 1.28
C GLY A 17 1.65 -32.49 0.23
N TYR A 18 1.61 -31.76 -0.88
CA TYR A 18 1.10 -32.26 -2.15
C TYR A 18 2.24 -33.06 -2.83
N ASP A 19 1.91 -34.24 -3.35
CA ASP A 19 2.78 -35.28 -3.93
C ASP A 19 4.28 -34.95 -4.15
N GLY A 20 5.13 -35.56 -3.31
CA GLY A 20 6.49 -35.96 -3.70
C GLY A 20 7.62 -34.94 -3.58
N ILE A 21 7.36 -33.70 -3.13
CA ILE A 21 8.42 -32.69 -2.96
C ILE A 21 8.84 -32.63 -1.49
N ILE A 22 10.03 -33.16 -1.18
CA ILE A 22 10.67 -32.99 0.12
C ILE A 22 11.20 -31.55 0.19
N ILE A 23 10.60 -30.73 1.06
CA ILE A 23 11.07 -29.37 1.31
C ILE A 23 12.27 -29.44 2.26
N ASP A 24 13.46 -29.54 1.69
CA ASP A 24 14.71 -29.73 2.45
C ASP A 24 15.26 -28.42 3.06
N LYS A 25 14.78 -27.26 2.62
CA LYS A 25 15.14 -25.93 3.14
C LYS A 25 13.94 -24.99 3.11
N ARG A 26 13.81 -24.13 4.12
CA ARG A 26 12.87 -23.00 4.06
C ARG A 26 13.28 -22.09 2.91
N SER A 27 12.42 -21.91 1.92
CA SER A 27 12.60 -20.82 0.94
C SER A 27 12.29 -19.51 1.65
N HIS A 28 13.30 -18.67 1.83
CA HIS A 28 13.12 -17.29 2.30
C HIS A 28 12.74 -16.33 1.17
N ALA A 29 12.62 -16.84 -0.07
CA ALA A 29 12.20 -16.07 -1.23
C ALA A 29 10.74 -16.43 -1.60
N ILE A 30 9.96 -15.40 -1.90
CA ILE A 30 8.60 -15.53 -2.45
C ILE A 30 8.73 -16.17 -3.82
N THR A 31 7.97 -17.24 -4.07
CA THR A 31 7.97 -17.88 -5.39
C THR A 31 7.36 -16.93 -6.43
N PRO A 32 7.83 -16.93 -7.69
CA PRO A 32 7.29 -16.04 -8.72
C PRO A 32 5.77 -16.18 -8.90
N MET A 33 5.22 -17.39 -8.73
CA MET A 33 3.78 -17.64 -8.76
C MET A 33 3.04 -16.91 -7.63
N LEU A 34 3.58 -16.94 -6.41
CA LEU A 34 2.99 -16.26 -5.27
C LEU A 34 3.05 -14.74 -5.42
N LEU A 35 4.15 -14.21 -6.00
CA LEU A 35 4.26 -12.80 -6.33
C LEU A 35 3.20 -12.35 -7.35
N LEU A 36 2.97 -13.15 -8.40
CA LEU A 36 1.91 -12.89 -9.39
C LEU A 36 0.53 -12.92 -8.74
N THR A 37 0.26 -13.86 -7.83
CA THR A 37 -1.00 -13.90 -7.08
C THR A 37 -1.19 -12.63 -6.24
N TYR A 38 -0.15 -12.19 -5.52
CA TYR A 38 -0.21 -10.95 -4.73
C TYR A 38 -0.41 -9.71 -5.60
N GLN A 39 0.23 -9.63 -6.76
CA GLN A 39 0.01 -8.54 -7.72
C GLN A 39 -1.45 -8.51 -8.19
N ARG A 40 -2.02 -9.65 -8.61
CA ARG A 40 -3.42 -9.72 -9.06
C ARG A 40 -4.41 -9.39 -7.94
N HIS A 41 -4.11 -9.82 -6.72
CA HIS A 41 -4.96 -9.50 -5.58
C HIS A 41 -4.83 -8.01 -5.20
N ALA A 42 -3.63 -7.41 -5.27
CA ALA A 42 -3.43 -5.96 -5.08
C ALA A 42 -4.24 -5.15 -6.10
N GLU A 43 -4.18 -5.55 -7.38
CA GLU A 43 -4.99 -4.97 -8.46
C GLU A 43 -6.48 -5.04 -8.13
N ALA A 44 -6.99 -6.22 -7.75
CA ALA A 44 -8.39 -6.40 -7.40
C ALA A 44 -8.83 -5.56 -6.19
N ILE A 45 -8.01 -5.48 -5.14
CA ILE A 45 -8.31 -4.63 -3.96
C ILE A 45 -8.33 -3.16 -4.36
N ALA A 46 -7.37 -2.71 -5.17
CA ALA A 46 -7.32 -1.33 -5.62
C ALA A 46 -8.56 -0.97 -6.46
N ASP A 47 -8.99 -1.89 -7.33
CA ASP A 47 -10.20 -1.71 -8.15
C ASP A 47 -11.47 -1.72 -7.28
N ASP A 48 -11.57 -2.59 -6.26
CA ASP A 48 -12.68 -2.62 -5.31
C ASP A 48 -12.74 -1.33 -4.47
N VAL A 49 -11.61 -0.86 -3.94
CA VAL A 49 -11.54 0.41 -3.19
C VAL A 49 -11.86 1.59 -4.10
N TYR A 50 -11.44 1.54 -5.37
CA TYR A 50 -11.83 2.52 -6.37
C TYR A 50 -13.35 2.52 -6.57
N ASP A 51 -13.97 1.37 -6.77
CA ASP A 51 -15.40 1.28 -7.03
C ASP A 51 -16.22 1.68 -5.79
N PHE A 52 -15.81 1.29 -4.59
CA PHE A 52 -16.53 1.59 -3.35
C PHE A 52 -16.30 3.00 -2.82
N GLU A 53 -15.06 3.49 -2.76
CA GLU A 53 -14.76 4.76 -2.08
C GLU A 53 -14.60 5.93 -3.04
N LEU A 54 -14.47 5.69 -4.35
CA LEU A 54 -14.04 6.69 -5.32
C LEU A 54 -15.00 6.89 -6.48
N ARG A 55 -15.64 5.84 -7.00
CA ARG A 55 -16.51 5.91 -8.18
C ARG A 55 -17.81 6.69 -7.94
N GLY A 56 -18.33 6.67 -6.72
CA GLY A 56 -19.58 7.33 -6.34
C GLY A 56 -19.45 8.61 -5.51
N ASP A 57 -18.21 9.02 -5.15
CA ASP A 57 -17.93 10.02 -4.10
C ASP A 57 -18.87 9.91 -2.88
N PRO A 58 -18.89 8.73 -2.22
CA PRO A 58 -19.76 8.52 -1.07
C PRO A 58 -19.45 9.52 0.07
N PRO A 59 -20.38 9.76 1.00
CA PRO A 59 -20.13 10.61 2.16
C PRO A 59 -18.87 10.18 2.93
N SER A 60 -18.15 11.13 3.54
CA SER A 60 -16.91 10.82 4.29
C SER A 60 -17.10 9.79 5.41
N SER A 61 -18.32 9.64 5.95
CA SER A 61 -18.67 8.63 6.96
C SER A 61 -18.69 7.19 6.43
N GLU A 62 -18.78 7.02 5.11
CA GLU A 62 -18.80 5.72 4.43
C GLU A 62 -17.44 5.34 3.84
N LYS A 63 -16.50 6.29 3.79
CA LYS A 63 -15.12 6.04 3.33
C LYS A 63 -14.29 5.42 4.46
N THR A 64 -13.56 4.35 4.18
CA THR A 64 -12.69 3.65 5.14
C THR A 64 -11.19 3.89 4.88
N VAL A 65 -10.81 4.06 3.62
CA VAL A 65 -9.45 4.34 3.16
C VAL A 65 -9.21 5.84 3.08
N PHE A 66 -10.16 6.62 2.56
CA PHE A 66 -10.08 8.09 2.48
C PHE A 66 -10.33 8.83 3.80
N THR A 67 -10.28 8.15 4.95
CA THR A 67 -10.43 8.82 6.25
C THR A 67 -9.23 9.72 6.60
N LEU A 68 -8.09 9.51 5.94
CA LEU A 68 -6.84 10.24 6.22
C LEU A 68 -6.66 11.51 5.37
N ALA A 69 -7.36 11.61 4.23
CA ALA A 69 -7.33 12.78 3.36
C ALA A 69 -8.74 13.05 2.83
N SER A 70 -9.22 14.30 2.93
CA SER A 70 -10.54 14.63 2.41
C SER A 70 -10.58 14.64 0.88
N GLY A 71 -9.41 14.64 0.22
CA GLY A 71 -9.26 14.66 -1.23
C GLY A 71 -9.61 16.02 -1.84
N LYS A 72 -9.70 17.06 -0.99
CA LYS A 72 -10.07 18.43 -1.36
C LYS A 72 -8.93 19.42 -1.08
N GLU A 73 -7.90 18.99 -0.37
CA GLU A 73 -6.72 19.77 -0.07
C GLU A 73 -5.90 19.96 -1.34
N ASP A 74 -5.83 21.20 -1.84
CA ASP A 74 -4.97 21.52 -2.98
C ASP A 74 -3.49 21.25 -2.61
N PRO A 75 -2.78 20.36 -3.34
CA PRO A 75 -1.40 20.00 -3.05
C PRO A 75 -0.44 21.20 -3.06
N VAL A 76 -0.70 22.19 -3.91
CA VAL A 76 0.14 23.39 -4.08
C VAL A 76 -0.05 24.34 -2.89
N GLN A 77 -1.28 24.49 -2.40
CA GLN A 77 -1.57 25.38 -1.27
C GLN A 77 -1.25 24.74 0.09
N TYR A 78 -1.44 23.43 0.21
CA TYR A 78 -1.36 22.70 1.48
C TYR A 78 -0.24 21.64 1.48
N GLN A 79 0.91 21.96 0.88
CA GLN A 79 2.02 21.02 0.68
C GLN A 79 2.41 20.24 1.96
N THR A 80 2.59 20.92 3.08
CA THR A 80 3.00 20.25 4.34
C THR A 80 1.93 19.29 4.85
N LEU A 81 0.66 19.66 4.74
CA LEU A 81 -0.46 18.82 5.13
C LEU A 81 -0.54 17.58 4.25
N VAL A 82 -0.47 17.77 2.92
CA VAL A 82 -0.52 16.69 1.94
C VAL A 82 0.65 15.71 2.14
N LYS A 83 1.88 16.20 2.34
CA LYS A 83 3.03 15.33 2.65
C LYS A 83 2.85 14.57 3.96
N THR A 84 2.20 15.18 4.96
CA THR A 84 1.88 14.50 6.22
C THR A 84 0.84 13.40 6.00
N GLN A 85 -0.18 13.64 5.18
CA GLN A 85 -1.19 12.63 4.83
C GLN A 85 -0.56 11.45 4.08
N ILE A 86 0.31 11.72 3.10
CA ILE A 86 1.06 10.69 2.36
C ILE A 86 1.92 9.85 3.32
N SER A 87 2.65 10.49 4.24
CA SER A 87 3.43 9.79 5.28
C SER A 87 2.55 8.86 6.13
N GLN A 88 1.36 9.31 6.54
CA GLN A 88 0.41 8.47 7.28
C GLN A 88 -0.14 7.30 6.45
N MET A 89 -0.35 7.49 5.15
CA MET A 89 -0.75 6.43 4.22
C MET A 89 0.35 5.39 4.05
N CYS A 90 1.62 5.79 3.90
CA CYS A 90 2.75 4.85 3.86
C CYS A 90 2.83 4.00 5.13
N LYS A 91 2.57 4.60 6.30
CA LYS A 91 2.47 3.86 7.55
C LYS A 91 1.30 2.88 7.56
N ARG A 92 0.13 3.29 7.05
CA ARG A 92 -1.09 2.48 7.07
C ARG A 92 -1.06 1.31 6.07
N PHE A 93 -0.54 1.52 4.86
CA PHE A 93 -0.53 0.50 3.81
C PHE A 93 0.73 -0.36 3.81
N TYR A 94 1.86 0.17 4.26
CA TYR A 94 3.14 -0.54 4.17
C TYR A 94 3.84 -0.72 5.52
N GLY A 95 3.22 -0.30 6.63
CA GLY A 95 3.87 -0.34 7.95
C GLY A 95 5.12 0.54 8.07
N GLN A 96 5.39 1.41 7.09
CA GLN A 96 6.63 2.17 7.00
C GLN A 96 6.54 3.49 7.77
N MET A 97 7.46 3.70 8.70
CA MET A 97 7.59 4.94 9.47
C MET A 97 8.45 5.95 8.71
N VAL A 98 7.91 6.48 7.60
CA VAL A 98 8.55 7.54 6.80
C VAL A 98 8.08 8.93 7.26
N GLY A 99 9.00 9.88 7.37
CA GLY A 99 8.67 11.25 7.74
C GLY A 99 8.13 12.08 6.56
N PRO A 100 7.39 13.17 6.78
CA PRO A 100 6.85 14.01 5.70
C PRO A 100 7.91 14.66 4.79
N SER A 101 9.17 14.74 5.24
CA SER A 101 10.30 15.26 4.49
C SER A 101 11.18 14.17 3.86
N SER A 102 10.74 12.91 3.89
CA SER A 102 11.50 11.82 3.29
C SER A 102 11.45 11.87 1.76
N VAL A 103 12.42 11.22 1.11
CA VAL A 103 12.49 11.17 -0.36
C VAL A 103 11.26 10.44 -0.91
N GLU A 104 10.85 9.35 -0.28
CA GLU A 104 9.71 8.53 -0.69
C GLU A 104 8.40 9.33 -0.64
N VAL A 105 8.20 10.15 0.39
CA VAL A 105 7.04 11.05 0.48
C VAL A 105 7.13 12.16 -0.56
N GLY A 106 8.33 12.64 -0.86
CA GLY A 106 8.59 13.59 -1.94
C GLY A 106 8.17 13.07 -3.30
N GLU A 107 8.61 11.85 -3.65
CA GLU A 107 8.27 11.20 -4.92
C GLU A 107 6.76 10.97 -5.08
N LEU A 108 6.08 10.52 -4.03
CA LEU A 108 4.62 10.36 -4.04
C LEU A 108 3.88 11.69 -4.13
N TYR A 109 4.43 12.75 -3.53
CA TYR A 109 3.87 14.10 -3.63
C TYR A 109 4.04 14.69 -5.04
N ASP A 110 5.20 14.48 -5.67
CA ASP A 110 5.44 14.93 -7.04
C ASP A 110 4.52 14.19 -8.02
N LEU A 111 4.34 12.87 -7.82
CA LEU A 111 3.38 12.08 -8.58
C LEU A 111 1.93 12.59 -8.43
N LEU A 112 1.53 13.02 -7.23
CA LEU A 112 0.23 13.64 -7.00
C LEU A 112 0.06 14.96 -7.77
N LEU A 113 1.14 15.76 -7.86
CA LEU A 113 1.13 16.98 -8.67
C LEU A 113 0.99 16.66 -10.16
N ASP A 114 1.68 15.62 -10.64
CA ASP A 114 1.59 15.18 -12.03
C ASP A 114 0.15 14.75 -12.37
N PHE A 115 -0.48 13.90 -11.53
CA PHE A 115 -1.88 13.53 -11.73
C PHE A 115 -2.84 14.73 -11.69
N LYS A 116 -2.58 15.72 -10.82
CA LYS A 116 -3.38 16.95 -10.79
C LYS A 116 -3.24 17.73 -12.10
N ASN A 117 -2.03 17.83 -12.64
CA ASN A 117 -1.74 18.62 -13.84
C ASN A 117 -2.30 17.95 -15.10
N ASP A 118 -2.25 16.62 -15.19
CA ASP A 118 -2.79 15.87 -16.32
C ASP A 118 -4.32 15.96 -16.40
N ASP A 119 -5.01 16.02 -15.27
CA ASP A 119 -6.45 15.84 -15.18
C ASP A 119 -7.23 17.16 -14.99
N ASN A 120 -6.84 18.20 -15.73
CA ASN A 120 -7.44 19.55 -15.70
C ASN A 120 -7.51 20.19 -14.30
N GLY A 121 -6.59 19.83 -13.39
CA GLY A 121 -6.55 20.38 -12.04
C GLY A 121 -7.49 19.74 -11.03
N SER A 122 -8.11 18.60 -11.35
CA SER A 122 -9.00 17.91 -10.41
C SER A 122 -8.23 17.27 -9.25
N VAL A 123 -8.17 17.99 -8.12
CA VAL A 123 -7.50 17.52 -6.89
C VAL A 123 -8.04 16.18 -6.42
N THR A 124 -9.37 16.00 -6.47
CA THR A 124 -10.03 14.77 -6.01
C THR A 124 -9.70 13.57 -6.90
N ARG A 125 -9.53 13.76 -8.22
CA ARG A 125 -9.07 12.68 -9.10
C ARG A 125 -7.58 12.40 -8.93
N ALA A 126 -6.75 13.42 -8.77
CA ALA A 126 -5.32 13.22 -8.49
C ALA A 126 -5.09 12.35 -7.24
N TRP A 127 -5.82 12.63 -6.16
CA TRP A 127 -5.79 11.81 -4.95
C TRP A 127 -6.27 10.37 -5.17
N ARG A 128 -7.30 10.20 -6.00
CA ARG A 128 -7.84 8.90 -6.38
C ARG A 128 -6.81 8.05 -7.12
N ASP A 129 -6.13 8.64 -8.09
CA ASP A 129 -5.15 7.93 -8.91
C ASP A 129 -3.89 7.59 -8.10
N LEU A 130 -3.44 8.51 -7.23
CA LEU A 130 -2.37 8.24 -6.29
C LEU A 130 -2.69 7.04 -5.38
N LEU A 131 -3.87 7.04 -4.76
CA LEU A 131 -4.25 5.97 -3.83
C LEU A 131 -4.47 4.64 -4.53
N SER A 132 -5.04 4.65 -5.73
CA SER A 132 -5.16 3.44 -6.56
C SER A 132 -3.79 2.86 -6.90
N LEU A 133 -2.81 3.72 -7.22
CA LEU A 133 -1.44 3.29 -7.48
C LEU A 133 -0.77 2.71 -6.22
N MET A 134 -0.97 3.34 -5.06
CA MET A 134 -0.44 2.81 -3.79
C MET A 134 -1.04 1.44 -3.44
N LEU A 135 -2.35 1.26 -3.60
CA LEU A 135 -3.01 -0.01 -3.28
C LEU A 135 -2.64 -1.15 -4.24
N ARG A 136 -2.23 -0.83 -5.47
CA ARG A 136 -1.72 -1.80 -6.45
C ARG A 136 -0.33 -2.33 -6.13
N ASP A 137 0.36 -1.72 -5.17
CA ASP A 137 1.68 -2.18 -4.78
C ASP A 137 1.59 -3.50 -4.00
N PRO A 138 2.22 -4.60 -4.48
CA PRO A 138 2.17 -5.90 -3.80
C PRO A 138 2.84 -5.87 -2.41
N ARG A 139 3.58 -4.80 -2.06
CA ARG A 139 4.13 -4.60 -0.72
C ARG A 139 3.07 -4.56 0.37
N ILE A 140 1.81 -4.23 0.03
CA ILE A 140 0.69 -4.21 0.96
C ILE A 140 0.38 -5.57 1.60
N TYR A 141 0.83 -6.69 1.02
CA TYR A 141 0.60 -8.02 1.62
C TYR A 141 1.63 -8.41 2.67
N PHE A 142 2.77 -7.73 2.72
CA PHE A 142 3.82 -8.04 3.67
C PHE A 142 3.65 -7.29 4.99
N TYR A 143 2.71 -6.36 5.07
CA TYR A 143 2.50 -5.44 6.20
C TYR A 143 1.03 -5.29 6.54
#